data_AF-A0A7X1WKR8-F1
#
_entry.id   AF-A0A7X1WKR8-F1
#
_cell.length_a   1.000
_cell.length_b   1.000
_cell.length_c   1.000
_cell.angle_alpha   90.00
_cell.angle_beta   90.00
_cell.angle_gamma   90.00
#
_symmetry.space_group_name_H-M   'P 1'
#
loop_
_entity.id
_entity.type
_entity.pdbx_description
1 polymer ?
#
loop_
_entity_poly.entity_id
_entity_poly.type
_entity_poly.pdbx_seq_one_letter_code
_entity_poly.pdbx_strand_id
1 'polypeptide(L)'
;NLLAKLNITATAERITLSAKEELVIMAAGSTTTYNAGGITHTTRGQYIAHASNFAYKNAQSQAAAFPGEPKSGQGNLELFQHYASQHAFKGAAYQVEDASGQIFTGTLDAQGHAAVAGLAPGPAKAQLGKDPSDTWALSSYIGKPHAPDFDSTSPALPGKAATQIAHTLLAAHATREQGQ
;
A
#
# COMPACT_ATOMS: atom_id res chain seq x y z
N ASN A 1 -55.57 22.51 55.31
CA ASN A 1 -54.50 22.32 56.30
C ASN A 1 -54.68 20.96 56.94
N LEU A 2 -54.07 19.91 56.37
CA LEU A 2 -54.22 18.53 56.85
C LEU A 2 -53.09 18.25 57.82
N LEU A 3 -53.25 18.66 59.07
CA LEU A 3 -52.36 18.33 60.20
C LEU A 3 -52.57 16.88 60.69
N ALA A 4 -52.88 15.96 59.78
CA ALA A 4 -53.02 14.55 60.08
C ALA A 4 -51.71 13.84 59.75
N LYS A 5 -51.32 12.89 60.61
CA LYS A 5 -50.29 11.90 60.29
C LYS A 5 -50.70 11.17 59.00
N LEU A 6 -50.07 11.54 57.88
CA LEU A 6 -50.32 10.89 56.60
C LEU A 6 -49.49 9.61 56.53
N ASN A 7 -50.16 8.46 56.58
CA ASN A 7 -49.54 7.17 56.28
C ASN A 7 -49.94 6.78 54.85
N ILE A 8 -48.95 6.51 54.00
CA ILE A 8 -49.16 6.04 52.63
C ILE A 8 -48.63 4.62 52.55
N THR A 9 -49.48 3.68 52.10
CA THR A 9 -49.09 2.30 51.82
C THR A 9 -49.58 1.96 50.42
N ALA A 10 -48.67 1.51 49.55
CA ALA A 10 -48.96 1.10 48.18
C ALA A 10 -48.39 -0.28 47.93
N THR A 11 -49.24 -1.20 47.48
CA THR A 11 -48.86 -2.57 47.10
C THR A 11 -49.23 -2.77 45.64
N ALA A 12 -48.21 -2.87 44.78
CA ALA A 12 -48.37 -3.01 43.34
C ALA A 12 -47.12 -3.67 42.75
N GLU A 13 -47.23 -4.20 41.53
CA GLU A 13 -46.07 -4.68 40.77
C GLU A 13 -45.10 -3.54 40.40
N ARG A 14 -45.61 -2.31 40.24
CA ARG A 14 -44.81 -1.12 39.93
C ARG A 14 -45.42 0.13 40.58
N ILE A 15 -44.55 0.94 41.21
CA ILE A 15 -44.86 2.30 41.66
C ILE A 15 -43.98 3.26 40.87
N THR A 16 -44.58 4.24 40.19
CA THR A 16 -43.86 5.27 39.43
C THR A 16 -44.09 6.64 40.06
N LEU A 17 -43.01 7.28 40.49
CA LEU A 17 -43.01 8.66 40.99
C LEU A 17 -42.36 9.54 39.93
N SER A 18 -43.12 10.49 39.39
CA SER A 18 -42.65 11.40 38.34
C SER A 18 -42.89 12.86 38.74
N ALA A 19 -41.89 13.69 38.51
CA ALA A 19 -41.98 15.14 38.66
C ALA A 19 -41.43 15.81 37.39
N LYS A 20 -41.97 16.98 37.04
CA LYS A 20 -41.55 17.73 35.85
C LYS A 20 -40.17 18.35 36.02
N GLU A 21 -39.88 18.86 37.21
CA GLU A 21 -38.68 19.64 37.50
C GLU A 21 -37.78 18.90 38.50
N GLU A 22 -38.35 18.50 39.63
CA GLU A 22 -37.58 17.92 40.72
C GLU A 22 -38.42 16.97 41.59
N LEU A 23 -37.84 15.84 41.99
CA LEU A 23 -38.37 14.96 43.04
C LEU A 23 -37.48 15.07 44.27
N VAL A 24 -38.05 15.48 45.41
CA VAL A 24 -37.35 15.61 46.69
C VAL A 24 -37.95 14.66 47.73
N ILE A 25 -37.12 13.80 48.31
CA ILE A 25 -37.48 12.90 49.41
C ILE A 25 -36.72 13.36 50.65
N MET A 26 -37.44 13.83 51.68
CA MET A 26 -36.85 14.37 52.91
C MET A 26 -37.36 13.67 54.17
N ALA A 27 -36.45 13.43 55.11
CA ALA A 27 -36.78 12.99 56.46
C ALA A 27 -35.70 13.42 57.45
N ALA A 28 -36.09 13.99 58.58
CA ALA A 28 -35.22 14.29 59.73
C ALA A 28 -33.89 15.01 59.40
N GLY A 29 -33.86 15.87 58.38
CA GLY A 29 -32.67 16.62 57.96
C GLY A 29 -31.77 15.90 56.95
N SER A 30 -32.21 14.76 56.43
CA SER A 30 -31.64 14.07 55.27
C SER A 30 -32.54 14.23 54.06
N THR A 31 -31.93 14.31 52.87
CA THR A 31 -32.60 14.60 51.61
C THR A 31 -32.02 13.73 50.50
N THR A 32 -32.88 13.24 49.60
CA THR A 32 -32.48 12.75 48.28
C THR A 32 -33.24 13.51 47.21
N THR A 33 -32.49 14.14 46.31
CA THR A 33 -33.03 14.98 45.23
C THR A 33 -32.73 14.35 43.88
N TYR A 34 -33.73 14.28 43.00
CA TYR A 34 -33.62 13.86 41.61
C TYR A 34 -34.04 15.03 40.71
N ASN A 35 -33.11 15.55 39.91
CA ASN A 35 -33.39 16.62 38.95
C ASN A 35 -32.49 16.50 37.71
N ALA A 36 -32.56 17.48 36.80
CA ALA A 36 -31.78 17.48 35.55
C ALA A 36 -30.25 17.49 35.79
N GLY A 37 -29.78 17.92 36.96
CA GLY A 37 -28.38 17.89 37.35
C GLY A 37 -27.90 16.55 37.90
N GLY A 38 -28.81 15.60 38.17
CA GLY A 38 -28.49 14.27 38.66
C GLY A 38 -29.20 13.91 39.96
N ILE A 39 -28.57 13.00 40.72
CA ILE A 39 -29.07 12.52 42.01
C ILE A 39 -28.14 13.03 43.12
N THR A 40 -28.70 13.73 44.10
CA THR A 40 -27.95 14.24 45.24
C THR A 40 -28.51 13.69 46.55
N HIS A 41 -27.65 13.07 47.35
CA HIS A 41 -27.96 12.67 48.72
C HIS A 41 -27.31 13.65 49.71
N THR A 42 -28.06 14.12 50.70
CA THR A 42 -27.57 14.99 51.77
C THR A 42 -28.01 14.44 53.10
N THR A 43 -27.12 14.33 54.09
CA THR A 43 -27.44 13.90 55.45
C THR A 43 -26.53 14.64 56.42
N ARG A 44 -27.04 14.94 57.62
CA ARG A 44 -26.22 15.47 58.73
C ARG A 44 -25.45 14.37 59.46
N GLY A 45 -25.96 13.14 59.41
CA GLY A 45 -25.37 11.97 60.05
C GLY A 45 -24.47 11.17 59.12
N GLN A 46 -24.12 9.96 59.53
CA GLN A 46 -23.40 9.02 58.68
C GLN A 46 -24.27 8.56 57.50
N TYR A 47 -23.65 8.47 56.32
CA TYR A 47 -24.24 7.82 55.15
C TYR A 47 -23.64 6.41 55.05
N ILE A 48 -24.43 5.38 55.35
CA ILE A 48 -23.99 3.98 55.35
C ILE A 48 -24.74 3.22 54.25
N ALA A 49 -23.99 2.68 53.29
CA ALA A 49 -24.52 1.82 52.23
C ALA A 49 -24.02 0.38 52.44
N HIS A 50 -24.94 -0.56 52.60
CA HIS A 50 -24.63 -1.99 52.66
C HIS A 50 -24.96 -2.64 51.32
N ALA A 51 -23.96 -3.22 50.66
CA ALA A 51 -24.12 -3.91 49.37
C ALA A 51 -23.16 -5.09 49.24
N SER A 52 -23.61 -6.17 48.61
CA SER A 52 -22.76 -7.30 48.20
C SER A 52 -21.89 -6.96 46.99
N ASN A 53 -22.34 -6.04 46.13
CA ASN A 53 -21.61 -5.50 45.00
C ASN A 53 -22.00 -4.04 44.78
N PHE A 54 -21.02 -3.17 44.60
CA PHE A 54 -21.24 -1.74 44.36
C PHE A 54 -20.22 -1.24 43.32
N ALA A 55 -20.69 -0.55 42.29
CA ALA A 55 -19.83 -0.08 41.20
C ALA A 55 -20.20 1.34 40.76
N TYR A 56 -19.26 2.27 40.88
CA TYR A 56 -19.28 3.52 40.12
C TYR A 56 -18.71 3.23 38.73
N LYS A 57 -19.54 3.32 37.70
CA LYS A 57 -19.06 3.28 36.32
C LYS A 57 -18.66 4.70 35.91
N ASN A 58 -17.69 4.80 35.01
CA ASN A 58 -17.39 6.06 34.35
C ASN A 58 -18.63 6.59 33.62
N ALA A 59 -18.58 7.85 33.19
CA ALA A 59 -19.58 8.37 32.26
C ALA A 59 -19.74 7.36 31.10
N GLN A 60 -20.99 7.15 30.67
CA GLN A 60 -21.30 6.28 29.54
C GLN A 60 -20.69 6.92 28.27
N SER A 61 -19.40 6.71 28.08
CA SER A 61 -18.61 7.32 27.02
C SER A 61 -19.03 6.67 25.71
N GLN A 62 -19.64 7.45 24.84
CA GLN A 62 -19.68 7.11 23.42
C GLN A 62 -18.25 7.34 22.91
N ALA A 63 -17.55 6.27 22.52
CA ALA A 63 -16.20 6.37 22.00
C ALA A 63 -16.17 7.40 20.87
N ALA A 64 -15.22 8.34 20.92
CA ALA A 64 -15.01 9.29 19.84
C ALA A 64 -14.65 8.51 18.57
N ALA A 65 -15.37 8.77 17.48
CA ALA A 65 -15.02 8.25 16.17
C ALA A 65 -13.81 9.05 15.66
N PHE A 66 -12.62 8.48 15.80
CA PHE A 66 -11.44 9.03 15.15
C PHE A 66 -11.57 8.81 13.63
N PRO A 67 -11.28 9.81 12.79
CA PRO A 67 -11.15 9.58 11.36
C PRO A 67 -10.06 8.54 11.13
N GLY A 68 -10.31 7.61 10.21
CA GLY A 68 -9.38 6.53 9.88
C GLY A 68 -8.00 7.09 9.50
N GLU A 69 -6.96 6.30 9.75
CA GLU A 69 -5.58 6.69 9.50
C GLU A 69 -5.39 7.21 8.06
N PRO A 70 -4.57 8.25 7.83
CA PRO A 70 -4.23 8.70 6.50
C PRO A 70 -3.67 7.54 5.69
N LYS A 71 -4.28 7.23 4.55
CA LYS A 71 -3.76 6.20 3.65
C LYS A 71 -2.35 6.59 3.22
N SER A 72 -1.36 5.75 3.51
CA SER A 72 -0.01 5.90 2.98
C SER A 72 -0.07 6.03 1.46
N GLY A 73 0.57 7.07 0.91
CA GLY A 73 0.65 7.27 -0.53
C GLY A 73 1.36 6.10 -1.22
N GLN A 74 0.98 5.77 -2.45
CA GLN A 74 1.71 4.80 -3.27
C GLN A 74 2.85 5.52 -4.00
N GLY A 75 4.05 4.92 -3.99
CA GLY A 75 5.20 5.43 -4.74
C GLY A 75 5.14 5.03 -6.21
N ASN A 76 5.61 5.93 -7.08
CA ASN A 76 5.83 5.66 -8.50
C ASN A 76 7.34 5.76 -8.79
N LEU A 77 7.87 4.78 -9.54
CA LEU A 77 9.26 4.76 -9.99
C LEU A 77 9.31 4.67 -11.51
N GLU A 78 10.06 5.56 -12.13
CA GLU A 78 10.30 5.56 -13.57
C GLU A 78 11.69 4.99 -13.86
N LEU A 79 11.76 4.02 -14.77
CA LEU A 79 12.99 3.36 -15.18
C LEU A 79 13.34 3.78 -16.61
N PHE A 80 14.61 4.08 -16.87
CA PHE A 80 15.12 4.44 -18.20
C PHE A 80 16.45 3.73 -18.47
N GLN A 81 16.58 3.08 -19.63
CA GLN A 81 17.83 2.45 -20.05
C GLN A 81 18.10 2.72 -21.54
N HIS A 82 19.16 3.50 -21.77
CA HIS A 82 19.64 3.86 -23.10
C HIS A 82 21.16 3.69 -23.19
N TYR A 83 21.64 3.43 -24.39
CA TYR A 83 23.04 3.62 -24.72
C TYR A 83 23.40 5.11 -24.71
N ALA A 84 24.70 5.44 -24.63
CA ALA A 84 25.17 6.81 -24.79
C ALA A 84 24.74 7.44 -26.14
N SER A 85 24.53 6.60 -27.16
CA SER A 85 23.97 6.96 -28.48
C SER A 85 22.46 7.25 -28.48
N GLN A 86 21.80 7.22 -27.31
CA GLN A 86 20.35 7.36 -27.10
C GLN A 86 19.49 6.19 -27.63
N HIS A 87 20.10 5.15 -28.17
CA HIS A 87 19.37 3.94 -28.56
C HIS A 87 18.83 3.23 -27.31
N ALA A 88 17.52 2.92 -27.33
CA ALA A 88 16.80 2.34 -26.21
C ALA A 88 17.01 0.82 -26.09
N PHE A 89 17.03 0.32 -24.85
CA PHE A 89 17.07 -1.12 -24.55
C PHE A 89 15.65 -1.71 -24.63
N LYS A 90 15.07 -1.70 -25.83
CA LYS A 90 13.69 -2.13 -26.05
C LYS A 90 13.49 -3.58 -25.62
N GLY A 91 12.54 -3.83 -24.73
CA GLY A 91 12.20 -5.18 -24.27
C GLY A 91 13.16 -5.76 -23.22
N ALA A 92 14.16 -5.01 -22.75
CA ALA A 92 15.01 -5.48 -21.67
C ALA A 92 14.19 -5.71 -20.38
N ALA A 93 14.43 -6.82 -19.70
CA ALA A 93 13.75 -7.14 -18.45
C ALA A 93 14.19 -6.20 -17.32
N TYR A 94 13.34 -5.98 -16.32
CA TYR A 94 13.69 -5.25 -15.10
C TYR A 94 13.12 -5.94 -13.85
N GLN A 95 13.75 -5.64 -12.72
CA GLN A 95 13.30 -6.03 -11.39
C GLN A 95 13.44 -4.85 -10.43
N VAL A 96 12.40 -4.57 -9.64
CA VAL A 96 12.38 -3.54 -8.60
C VAL A 96 12.00 -4.15 -7.27
N GLU A 97 12.81 -3.97 -6.24
CA GLU A 97 12.52 -4.33 -4.86
C GLU A 97 12.17 -3.04 -4.09
N ASP A 98 10.99 -2.98 -3.48
CA ASP A 98 10.53 -1.82 -2.72
C ASP A 98 10.97 -1.85 -1.24
N ALA A 99 10.60 -0.82 -0.49
CA ALA A 99 10.97 -0.69 0.92
C ALA A 99 10.37 -1.78 1.83
N SER A 100 9.32 -2.47 1.38
CA SER A 100 8.72 -3.60 2.09
C SER A 100 9.33 -4.96 1.71
N GLY A 101 10.24 -4.98 0.72
CA GLY A 101 10.80 -6.19 0.14
C GLY A 101 9.94 -6.81 -0.96
N GLN A 102 8.88 -6.13 -1.42
CA GLN A 102 8.07 -6.60 -2.54
C GLN A 102 8.84 -6.44 -3.85
N ILE A 103 8.77 -7.46 -4.69
CA ILE A 103 9.46 -7.50 -5.99
C ILE A 103 8.46 -7.28 -7.13
N PHE A 104 8.75 -6.30 -7.98
CA PHE A 104 8.04 -5.99 -9.21
C PHE A 104 8.93 -6.32 -10.41
N THR A 105 8.39 -6.98 -11.43
CA THR A 105 9.15 -7.36 -12.65
C THR A 105 8.40 -6.94 -13.90
N GLY A 106 9.13 -6.74 -15.01
CA GLY A 106 8.54 -6.39 -16.29
C GLY A 106 9.60 -6.21 -17.38
N THR A 107 9.22 -5.55 -18.48
CA THR A 107 10.13 -5.22 -19.59
C THR A 107 10.01 -3.75 -19.96
N LEU A 108 11.12 -3.15 -20.39
CA LEU A 108 11.13 -1.80 -20.93
C LEU A 108 10.38 -1.73 -22.28
N ASP A 109 9.69 -0.62 -22.51
CA ASP A 109 8.97 -0.32 -23.73
C ASP A 109 9.91 -0.01 -24.92
N ALA A 110 9.35 0.45 -26.05
CA ALA A 110 10.13 0.79 -27.24
C ALA A 110 11.07 1.98 -27.05
N GLN A 111 10.85 2.79 -26.02
CA GLN A 111 11.66 3.93 -25.63
C GLN A 111 12.67 3.56 -24.54
N GLY A 112 12.74 2.30 -24.11
CA GLY A 112 13.65 1.89 -23.04
C GLY A 112 13.15 2.35 -21.67
N HIS A 113 11.84 2.54 -21.53
CA HIS A 113 11.19 3.10 -20.35
C HIS A 113 10.22 2.10 -19.69
N ALA A 114 10.05 2.20 -18.38
CA ALA A 114 8.96 1.53 -17.66
C ALA A 114 8.55 2.30 -16.40
N ALA A 115 7.24 2.39 -16.17
CA ALA A 115 6.64 2.97 -14.97
C ALA A 115 6.20 1.86 -14.00
N VAL A 116 6.70 1.88 -12.77
CA VAL A 116 6.34 0.95 -11.69
C VAL A 116 5.55 1.70 -10.63
N ALA A 117 4.23 1.50 -10.60
CA ALA A 117 3.33 2.11 -9.64
C ALA A 117 3.02 1.17 -8.47
N GLY A 118 2.58 1.75 -7.34
CA GLY A 118 2.12 0.97 -6.19
C GLY A 118 3.23 0.55 -5.22
N LEU A 119 4.41 1.15 -5.32
CA LEU A 119 5.54 0.85 -4.44
C LEU A 119 5.25 1.32 -3.00
N ALA A 120 5.72 0.56 -2.01
CA ALA A 120 5.73 1.03 -0.63
C ALA A 120 6.54 2.34 -0.51
N PRO A 121 6.11 3.31 0.31
CA PRO A 121 6.90 4.50 0.60
C PRO A 121 8.28 4.14 1.16
N GLY A 122 9.32 4.66 0.51
CA GLY A 122 10.69 4.47 0.97
C GLY A 122 11.67 4.21 -0.18
N PRO A 123 12.91 3.82 0.14
CA PRO A 123 13.91 3.50 -0.88
C PRO A 123 13.51 2.24 -1.65
N ALA A 124 13.85 2.20 -2.93
CA ALA A 124 13.70 1.02 -3.79
C ALA A 124 15.04 0.70 -4.45
N LYS A 125 15.25 -0.58 -4.80
CA LYS A 125 16.40 -1.04 -5.58
C LYS A 125 15.91 -1.49 -6.95
N ALA A 126 16.49 -0.96 -8.02
CA ALA A 126 16.19 -1.39 -9.38
C ALA A 126 17.37 -2.17 -9.97
N GLN A 127 17.08 -3.26 -10.68
CA GLN A 127 17.98 -3.99 -11.54
C GLN A 127 17.41 -3.99 -12.96
N LEU A 128 18.23 -3.55 -13.91
CA LEU A 128 17.87 -3.49 -15.33
C LEU A 128 18.65 -4.58 -16.09
N GLY A 129 17.96 -5.26 -16.99
CA GLY A 129 18.47 -6.35 -17.80
C GLY A 129 19.27 -5.87 -19.02
N LYS A 130 19.85 -6.83 -19.74
CA LYS A 130 20.63 -6.56 -20.96
C LYS A 130 19.71 -6.24 -22.14
N ASP A 131 20.25 -5.57 -23.16
CA ASP A 131 19.56 -5.36 -24.44
C ASP A 131 19.28 -6.72 -25.09
N PRO A 132 18.00 -7.06 -25.36
CA PRO A 132 17.65 -8.30 -26.06
C PRO A 132 17.85 -8.21 -27.59
N SER A 133 18.20 -7.04 -28.13
CA SER A 133 18.39 -6.85 -29.56
C SER A 133 19.56 -7.67 -30.10
N ASP A 134 19.35 -8.31 -31.25
CA ASP A 134 20.39 -9.01 -32.00
C ASP A 134 21.41 -7.97 -32.53
N THR A 135 22.68 -8.05 -32.11
CA THR A 135 23.71 -7.07 -32.48
C THR A 135 24.18 -7.16 -33.93
N TRP A 136 23.90 -8.27 -34.62
CA TRP A 136 24.30 -8.54 -36.00
C TRP A 136 23.17 -8.25 -37.00
N ALA A 137 21.94 -8.03 -36.52
CA ALA A 137 20.82 -7.65 -37.36
C ALA A 137 21.02 -6.26 -37.98
N LEU A 138 20.65 -6.11 -39.26
CA LEU A 138 20.71 -4.83 -39.97
C LEU A 138 19.89 -3.73 -39.27
N SER A 139 18.79 -4.11 -38.60
CA SER A 139 17.96 -3.20 -37.79
C SER A 139 18.66 -2.66 -36.55
N SER A 140 19.74 -3.30 -36.10
CA SER A 140 20.54 -2.90 -34.93
C SER A 140 21.75 -2.05 -35.31
N TYR A 141 21.95 -1.78 -36.60
CA TYR A 141 23.03 -0.93 -37.08
C TYR A 141 22.78 0.54 -36.72
N ILE A 142 23.66 1.11 -35.89
CA ILE A 142 23.57 2.50 -35.45
C ILE A 142 24.43 3.37 -36.40
N GLY A 143 23.81 3.89 -37.46
CA GLY A 143 24.46 4.78 -38.44
C GLY A 143 23.84 4.70 -39.84
N LYS A 144 24.49 5.32 -40.85
CA LYS A 144 24.18 5.04 -42.27
C LYS A 144 24.93 3.78 -42.69
N PRO A 145 24.25 2.71 -43.16
CA PRO A 145 24.94 1.53 -43.65
C PRO A 145 25.91 1.95 -44.76
N HIS A 146 27.21 1.85 -44.48
CA HIS A 146 28.23 2.03 -45.50
C HIS A 146 28.53 0.67 -46.11
N ALA A 147 28.56 0.61 -47.44
CA ALA A 147 29.10 -0.58 -48.09
C ALA A 147 30.56 -0.71 -47.63
N PRO A 148 31.03 -1.88 -47.20
CA PRO A 148 32.45 -2.05 -46.91
C PRO A 148 33.25 -1.56 -48.11
N ASP A 149 34.16 -0.62 -47.89
CA ASP A 149 35.16 -0.23 -48.88
C ASP A 149 36.09 -1.43 -49.06
N PHE A 150 35.69 -2.38 -49.91
CA PHE A 150 36.62 -3.34 -50.46
C PHE A 150 37.49 -2.55 -51.44
N ASP A 151 38.55 -1.94 -50.91
CA ASP A 151 39.57 -1.34 -51.74
C ASP A 151 40.12 -2.45 -52.66
N SER A 152 39.90 -2.27 -53.97
CA SER A 152 40.39 -3.14 -55.04
C SER A 152 41.92 -3.21 -55.12
N THR A 153 42.65 -2.54 -54.22
CA THR A 153 44.11 -2.71 -54.03
C THR A 153 44.49 -3.83 -53.06
N SER A 154 43.53 -4.58 -52.51
CA SER A 154 43.84 -5.82 -51.80
C SER A 154 44.59 -6.78 -52.74
N PRO A 155 45.81 -7.26 -52.40
CA PRO A 155 46.51 -8.21 -53.25
C PRO A 155 45.60 -9.43 -53.45
N ALA A 156 45.34 -9.79 -54.70
CA ALA A 156 44.50 -10.93 -55.05
C ALA A 156 44.96 -12.14 -54.23
N LEU A 157 44.04 -12.70 -53.43
CA LEU A 157 44.27 -13.97 -52.78
C LEU A 157 44.67 -14.98 -53.87
N PRO A 158 45.82 -15.66 -53.76
CA PRO A 158 46.21 -16.66 -54.74
C PRO A 158 45.05 -17.66 -54.86
N GLY A 159 44.62 -17.98 -56.09
CA GLY A 159 43.31 -18.59 -56.37
C GLY A 159 42.95 -19.83 -55.53
N LYS A 160 43.92 -20.52 -54.95
CA LYS A 160 43.70 -21.63 -54.01
C LYS A 160 43.03 -21.19 -52.69
N ALA A 161 43.32 -20.00 -52.18
CA ALA A 161 42.73 -19.49 -50.95
C ALA A 161 41.26 -19.09 -51.12
N ALA A 162 40.89 -18.51 -52.28
CA ALA A 162 39.51 -18.17 -52.59
C ALA A 162 38.61 -19.42 -52.72
N THR A 163 39.10 -20.49 -53.35
CA THR A 163 38.37 -21.76 -53.45
C THR A 163 38.17 -22.42 -52.08
N GLN A 164 39.15 -22.32 -51.18
CA GLN A 164 39.06 -22.92 -49.86
C GLN A 164 38.05 -22.21 -48.96
N ILE A 165 37.94 -20.88 -49.07
CA ILE A 165 36.92 -20.08 -48.36
C ILE A 165 35.51 -20.36 -48.90
N ALA A 166 35.37 -20.50 -50.23
CA ALA A 166 34.08 -20.87 -50.82
C ALA A 166 33.62 -22.27 -50.37
N HIS A 167 34.56 -23.22 -50.26
CA HIS A 167 34.24 -24.59 -49.83
C HIS A 167 33.88 -24.68 -48.34
N THR A 168 34.55 -23.90 -47.46
CA THR A 168 34.23 -23.88 -46.03
C THR A 168 32.91 -23.15 -45.73
N LEU A 169 32.57 -22.10 -46.48
CA LEU A 169 31.26 -21.44 -46.38
C LEU A 169 30.13 -22.35 -46.86
N LEU A 170 30.32 -23.08 -47.97
CA LEU A 170 29.31 -24.01 -48.47
C LEU A 170 29.12 -25.21 -47.54
N ALA A 171 30.20 -25.71 -46.92
CA ALA A 171 30.14 -26.76 -45.91
C ALA A 171 29.46 -26.28 -44.62
N ALA A 172 29.73 -25.05 -44.17
CA ALA A 172 29.10 -24.47 -42.97
C ALA A 172 27.59 -24.24 -43.15
N HIS A 173 27.14 -23.93 -44.37
CA HIS A 173 25.72 -23.84 -44.69
C HIS A 173 25.03 -25.22 -44.73
N ALA A 174 25.70 -26.25 -45.25
CA ALA A 174 25.14 -27.61 -45.29
C ALA A 174 24.95 -28.23 -43.90
N THR A 175 25.85 -27.95 -42.94
CA THR A 175 25.72 -28.48 -41.57
C THR A 175 24.64 -27.79 -40.75
N ARG A 176 24.21 -26.57 -41.14
CA ARG A 176 23.19 -25.79 -40.42
C ARG A 176 21.75 -26.20 -40.77
N GLU A 177 21.54 -26.95 -41.85
CA GLU A 177 20.22 -27.45 -42.28
C GLU A 177 19.89 -28.87 -41.76
N GLN A 178 20.82 -29.56 -41.08
CA GLN A 178 20.61 -30.92 -40.54
C GLN A 178 20.58 -31.04 -39.01
N GLY A 179 20.52 -29.92 -38.29
CA GLY A 179 20.40 -29.90 -36.82
C GLY A 179 19.12 -29.21 -36.36
N GLN A 180 17.99 -29.92 -36.45
CA GLN A 180 16.89 -29.80 -35.49
C GLN A 180 17.14 -30.79 -34.34
#